data_AF-A0A7S3TVQ3-F1
#
_entry.id   AF-A0A7S3TVQ3-F1
#
_cell.length_a   1.000
_cell.length_b   1.000
_cell.length_c   1.000
_cell.angle_alpha   90.00
_cell.angle_beta   90.00
_cell.angle_gamma   90.00
#
_symmetry.space_group_name_H-M   'P 1'
#
loop_
_entity.id
_entity.type
_entity.pdbx_description
1 polymer ?
#
loop_
_entity_poly.entity_id
_entity_poly.type
_entity_poly.pdbx_seq_one_letter_code
_entity_poly.pdbx_strand_id
1 'polypeptide(L)'
;CNRFEVYFASPELKKFPAIEAVHAFLRQRSGLSREELDPYLFTYSGESACTHLFEVSSGLDSLVLGEAQILSQVKSCHEHAIEKANEEKDILAGAGGKIVAKMLNAGIRMGKVVRTRTKIGKGSVSVSSAAVELMIQRALQDLRKYPAKL
;
A
#
# COMPACT_ATOMS: atom_id res chain seq x y z
N CYS A 1 -1.80 -2.91 6.80
CA CYS A 1 -0.50 -2.68 7.45
C CYS A 1 0.62 -3.50 6.78
N ASN A 2 0.54 -3.74 5.47
CA ASN A 2 1.27 -4.84 4.83
C ASN A 2 2.37 -4.36 3.88
N ARG A 3 2.50 -3.04 3.71
CA ARG A 3 3.44 -2.42 2.79
C ARG A 3 3.84 -1.05 3.29
N PHE A 4 5.07 -0.68 2.98
CA PHE A 4 5.60 0.66 3.11
C PHE A 4 6.24 1.00 1.76
N GLU A 5 5.73 2.03 1.10
CA GLU A 5 6.12 2.38 -0.27
C GLU A 5 6.48 3.86 -0.35
N VAL A 6 7.56 4.16 -1.05
CA VAL A 6 8.01 5.54 -1.29
C VAL A 6 7.90 5.83 -2.77
N TYR A 7 7.05 6.79 -3.12
CA TYR A 7 6.90 7.29 -4.49
C TYR A 7 7.58 8.63 -4.61
N PHE A 8 8.54 8.73 -5.53
CA PHE A 8 9.28 9.96 -5.78
C PHE A 8 9.50 10.17 -7.27
N ALA A 9 9.74 11.42 -7.67
CA ALA A 9 10.13 11.78 -9.03
C ALA A 9 11.54 12.35 -9.01
N SER A 10 12.39 11.89 -9.93
CA SER A 10 13.74 12.43 -10.12
C SER A 10 13.99 12.67 -11.61
N PRO A 11 14.62 13.80 -12.00
CA PRO A 11 15.06 14.03 -13.38
C PRO A 11 16.03 12.96 -13.90
N GLU A 12 16.76 12.30 -13.00
CA GLU A 12 17.81 11.33 -13.32
C GLU A 12 17.55 9.95 -12.70
N LEU A 13 16.33 9.42 -12.79
CA LEU A 13 15.98 8.08 -12.28
C LEU A 13 16.89 6.96 -12.83
N LYS A 14 17.49 7.14 -14.01
CA LYS A 14 18.39 6.16 -14.64
C LYS A 14 19.80 6.14 -14.02
N LYS A 15 20.18 7.18 -13.26
CA LYS A 15 21.41 7.12 -12.47
C LYS A 15 21.01 6.59 -11.09
N PHE A 16 21.72 5.55 -10.64
CA PHE A 16 21.62 4.94 -9.31
C PHE A 16 21.55 5.89 -8.08
N PRO A 17 22.02 7.16 -8.09
CA PRO A 17 22.09 7.96 -6.86
C PRO A 17 20.74 8.22 -6.16
N ALA A 18 19.64 8.39 -6.90
CA ALA A 18 18.37 8.74 -6.27
C ALA A 18 17.74 7.56 -5.52
N ILE A 19 17.78 6.36 -6.12
CA ILE A 19 17.30 5.12 -5.48
C ILE A 19 18.15 4.81 -4.25
N GLU A 20 19.47 4.89 -4.40
CA GLU A 20 20.40 4.62 -3.31
C GLU A 20 20.25 5.62 -2.16
N ALA A 21 19.96 6.89 -2.45
CA ALA A 21 19.65 7.90 -1.41
C ALA A 21 18.40 7.52 -0.61
N VAL A 22 17.35 7.02 -1.27
CA VAL A 22 16.15 6.52 -0.58
C VAL A 22 16.50 5.28 0.25
N HIS A 23 17.25 4.31 -0.30
CA HIS A 23 17.66 3.11 0.44
C HIS A 23 18.53 3.45 1.66
N ALA A 24 19.46 4.41 1.51
CA ALA A 24 20.27 4.93 2.61
C ALA A 24 19.41 5.58 3.69
N PHE A 25 18.43 6.41 3.30
CA PHE A 25 17.49 7.01 4.24
C PHE A 25 16.68 5.95 5.00
N LEU A 26 16.18 4.91 4.31
CA LEU A 26 15.42 3.83 4.95
C LEU A 26 16.27 3.02 5.94
N ARG A 27 17.52 2.72 5.59
CA ARG A 27 18.47 2.06 6.52
C ARG A 27 18.73 2.93 7.74
N GLN A 28 19.02 4.22 7.55
CA GLN A 28 19.23 5.16 8.65
C GLN A 28 18.00 5.26 9.54
N ARG A 29 16.79 5.31 8.96
CA ARG A 29 15.54 5.47 9.70
C ARG A 29 15.15 4.21 10.47
N SER A 30 15.44 3.03 9.91
CA SER A 30 15.10 1.72 10.50
C SER A 30 16.18 1.20 11.46
N GLY A 31 17.43 1.66 11.32
CA GLY A 31 18.58 1.14 12.05
C GLY A 31 19.12 -0.19 11.50
N LEU A 32 18.58 -0.69 10.38
CA LEU A 32 18.99 -1.94 9.76
C LEU A 32 20.20 -1.73 8.84
N SER A 33 21.09 -2.73 8.83
CA SER A 33 22.21 -2.80 7.90
C SER A 33 21.74 -3.01 6.45
N ARG A 34 22.67 -2.90 5.50
CA ARG A 34 22.38 -3.18 4.09
C ARG A 34 21.93 -4.62 3.91
N GLU A 35 22.64 -5.54 4.51
CA GLU A 35 22.45 -6.98 4.38
C GLU A 35 21.09 -7.42 4.95
N GLU A 36 20.59 -6.70 5.96
CA GLU A 36 19.29 -6.95 6.58
C GLU A 36 18.12 -6.35 5.79
N LEU A 37 18.29 -5.16 5.18
CA LEU A 37 17.17 -4.44 4.55
C LEU A 37 17.07 -4.66 3.04
N ASP A 38 18.19 -4.59 2.31
CA ASP A 38 18.20 -4.60 0.84
C ASP A 38 17.48 -5.79 0.20
N PRO A 39 17.55 -7.03 0.74
CA PRO A 39 16.82 -8.18 0.16
C PRO A 39 15.30 -8.00 0.15
N TYR A 40 14.77 -7.07 0.96
CA TYR A 40 13.35 -6.79 1.08
C TYR A 40 12.94 -5.47 0.41
N LEU A 41 13.87 -4.75 -0.23
CA LEU A 41 13.61 -3.52 -0.96
C LEU A 41 13.33 -3.79 -2.44
N PHE A 42 12.09 -3.54 -2.85
CA PHE A 42 11.69 -3.62 -4.25
C PHE A 42 11.73 -2.24 -4.89
N THR A 43 12.32 -2.12 -6.08
CA THR A 43 12.44 -0.85 -6.81
C THR A 43 11.81 -0.96 -8.19
N TYR A 44 10.85 -0.07 -8.47
CA TYR A 44 10.19 0.06 -9.75
C TYR A 44 10.46 1.45 -10.33
N SER A 45 10.51 1.56 -11.66
CA SER A 45 10.74 2.84 -12.33
C SER A 45 9.90 2.99 -13.59
N GLY A 46 9.59 4.24 -13.94
CA GLY A 46 8.80 4.59 -15.13
C GLY A 46 7.44 3.87 -15.13
N GLU A 47 7.17 3.16 -16.22
CA GLU A 47 5.90 2.44 -16.40
C GLU A 47 5.67 1.35 -15.35
N SER A 48 6.71 0.61 -14.95
CA SER A 48 6.59 -0.44 -13.93
C SER A 48 6.11 0.09 -12.57
N ALA A 49 6.53 1.30 -12.20
CA ALA A 49 6.08 1.95 -10.97
C ALA A 49 4.59 2.37 -11.06
N CYS A 50 4.16 2.84 -12.22
CA CYS A 50 2.75 3.15 -12.48
C CYS A 50 1.89 1.88 -12.43
N THR A 51 2.33 0.80 -13.07
CA THR A 51 1.65 -0.50 -13.06
C THR A 51 1.49 -1.03 -11.64
N HIS A 52 2.59 -1.06 -10.86
CA HIS A 52 2.56 -1.46 -9.45
C HIS A 52 1.53 -0.65 -8.65
N LEU A 53 1.57 0.68 -8.76
CA LEU A 53 0.59 1.54 -8.08
C LEU A 53 -0.85 1.22 -8.50
N PHE A 54 -1.10 0.89 -9.77
CA PHE A 54 -2.44 0.57 -10.27
C PHE A 54 -2.93 -0.77 -9.73
N GLU A 55 -2.06 -1.77 -9.64
CA GLU A 55 -2.36 -3.08 -9.03
C GLU A 55 -2.67 -2.93 -7.54
N VAL A 56 -1.84 -2.18 -6.81
CA VAL A 56 -2.05 -1.83 -5.40
C VAL A 56 -3.37 -1.08 -5.21
N SER A 57 -3.60 0.00 -5.97
CA SER A 57 -4.82 0.82 -5.85
C SER A 57 -6.09 0.05 -6.20
N SER A 58 -5.97 -0.99 -7.04
CA SER A 58 -7.07 -1.88 -7.42
C SER A 58 -7.32 -2.98 -6.38
N GLY A 59 -6.43 -3.15 -5.40
CA GLY A 59 -6.52 -4.21 -4.39
C GLY A 59 -6.24 -5.61 -4.94
N LEU A 60 -5.52 -5.69 -6.07
CA LEU A 60 -5.04 -6.95 -6.66
C LEU A 60 -3.83 -7.48 -5.89
N ASP A 61 -2.98 -6.56 -5.44
CA ASP A 61 -1.83 -6.85 -4.57
C ASP A 61 -2.23 -6.62 -3.10
N SER A 62 -3.24 -7.35 -2.61
CA SER A 62 -3.56 -7.39 -1.17
C SER A 62 -3.73 -8.82 -0.68
N LEU A 63 -3.28 -9.08 0.55
CA LEU A 63 -3.49 -10.34 1.27
C LEU A 63 -4.97 -10.74 1.31
N VAL A 64 -5.87 -9.74 1.30
CA VAL A 64 -7.28 -9.97 1.06
C VAL A 64 -7.72 -9.22 -0.19
N LEU A 65 -8.02 -9.98 -1.24
CA LEU A 65 -8.42 -9.46 -2.53
C LEU A 65 -9.60 -8.48 -2.38
N GLY A 66 -9.42 -7.26 -2.89
CA GLY A 66 -10.47 -6.24 -2.87
C GLY A 66 -10.62 -5.44 -1.57
N GLU A 67 -9.67 -5.53 -0.64
CA GLU A 67 -9.67 -4.71 0.59
C GLU A 67 -9.80 -3.21 0.26
N ALA A 68 -10.90 -2.60 0.72
CA ALA A 68 -11.22 -1.20 0.40
C ALA A 68 -10.22 -0.20 1.02
N GLN A 69 -9.50 -0.61 2.07
CA GLN A 69 -8.60 0.24 2.84
C GLN A 69 -7.38 0.70 2.04
N ILE A 70 -6.92 -0.09 1.06
CA ILE A 70 -5.75 0.27 0.25
C ILE A 70 -6.05 1.50 -0.61
N LEU A 71 -7.21 1.56 -1.26
CA LEU A 71 -7.59 2.72 -2.08
C LEU A 71 -7.74 4.00 -1.22
N SER A 72 -8.24 3.88 0.01
CA SER A 72 -8.30 5.03 0.92
C SER A 72 -6.91 5.50 1.35
N GLN A 73 -5.95 4.60 1.57
CA GLN A 73 -4.57 4.95 1.92
C GLN A 73 -3.88 5.69 0.77
N VAL A 74 -4.06 5.23 -0.47
CA VAL A 74 -3.54 5.93 -1.66
C VAL A 74 -4.17 7.33 -1.79
N LYS A 75 -5.47 7.47 -1.49
CA LYS A 75 -6.14 8.78 -1.45
C LYS A 75 -5.54 9.70 -0.39
N SER A 76 -5.32 9.22 0.82
CA SER A 76 -4.67 10.01 1.87
C SER A 76 -3.23 10.38 1.52
N CYS A 77 -2.47 9.49 0.87
CA CYS A 77 -1.14 9.78 0.37
C CYS A 77 -1.17 10.90 -0.69
N HIS A 78 -2.11 10.84 -1.64
CA HIS A 78 -2.32 11.91 -2.62
C HIS A 78 -2.66 13.25 -1.95
N GLU A 79 -3.55 13.24 -0.95
CA GLU A 79 -3.95 14.44 -0.23
C GLU A 79 -2.76 15.11 0.48
N HIS A 80 -1.94 14.34 1.21
CA HIS A 80 -0.70 14.85 1.81
C HIS A 80 0.30 15.35 0.74
N ALA A 81 0.39 14.65 -0.39
CA ALA A 81 1.32 15.01 -1.47
C ALA A 81 1.01 16.35 -2.15
N ILE A 82 -0.24 16.83 -2.08
CA ILE A 82 -0.69 18.10 -2.67
C ILE A 82 -1.01 19.18 -1.62
N GLU A 83 -0.92 18.84 -0.34
CA GLU A 83 -1.20 19.77 0.75
C GLU A 83 -0.24 20.96 0.69
N LYS A 84 -0.67 22.14 1.17
CA LYS A 84 0.23 23.27 1.27
C LYS A 84 1.21 23.02 2.42
N ALA A 85 2.50 23.01 2.10
CA ALA A 85 3.54 23.02 3.11
C ALA A 85 3.30 24.19 4.08
N ASN A 86 3.17 23.90 5.36
CA ASN A 86 3.10 24.90 6.42
C ASN A 86 4.29 24.65 7.35
N GLU A 87 5.10 25.68 7.57
CA GLU A 87 6.38 25.60 8.30
C GLU A 87 6.24 25.06 9.73
N GLU A 88 5.05 25.14 10.33
CA GLU A 88 4.79 24.74 11.72
C GLU A 88 4.32 23.29 11.91
N LYS A 89 3.78 22.61 10.89
CA LYS A 89 3.02 21.36 11.09
C LYS A 89 3.56 20.13 10.37
N ASP A 90 4.07 20.26 9.15
CA ASP A 90 4.70 19.13 8.45
C ASP A 90 5.53 19.65 7.27
N ILE A 91 6.85 19.48 7.35
CA ILE A 91 7.78 19.85 6.28
C ILE A 91 7.61 18.98 5.02
N LEU A 92 6.92 17.84 5.13
CA LEU A 92 6.70 16.90 4.04
C LEU A 92 5.34 17.11 3.34
N ALA A 93 4.43 17.90 3.91
CA ALA A 93 3.19 18.28 3.26
C ALA A 93 3.48 19.01 1.94
N GLY A 94 2.90 18.54 0.84
CA GLY A 94 3.15 19.10 -0.49
C GLY A 94 4.44 18.66 -1.17
N ALA A 95 5.22 17.77 -0.56
CA ALA A 95 6.51 17.31 -1.11
C ALA A 95 6.39 16.38 -2.32
N GLY A 96 5.18 15.93 -2.69
CA GLY A 96 5.00 15.02 -3.84
C GLY A 96 5.25 15.68 -5.19
N GLY A 97 5.10 17.00 -5.28
CA GLY A 97 5.21 17.72 -6.55
C GLY A 97 4.19 17.27 -7.60
N LYS A 98 4.27 17.86 -8.80
CA LYS A 98 3.24 17.67 -9.85
C LYS A 98 3.20 16.24 -10.41
N ILE A 99 4.35 15.59 -10.53
CA ILE A 99 4.48 14.28 -11.18
C ILE A 99 3.88 13.18 -10.29
N VAL A 100 4.32 13.08 -9.04
CA VAL A 100 3.83 12.05 -8.11
C VAL A 100 2.36 12.27 -7.81
N ALA A 101 1.92 13.52 -7.60
CA ALA A 101 0.50 13.82 -7.40
C ALA A 101 -0.36 13.34 -8.59
N LYS A 102 0.06 13.60 -9.84
CA LYS A 102 -0.67 13.14 -11.02
C LYS A 102 -0.72 11.61 -11.11
N MET A 103 0.38 10.93 -10.77
CA MET A 103 0.48 9.48 -10.76
C MET A 103 -0.46 8.86 -9.70
N LEU A 104 -0.41 9.35 -8.46
CA LEU A 104 -1.31 8.92 -7.38
C LEU A 104 -2.78 9.12 -7.75
N ASN A 105 -3.14 10.27 -8.31
CA ASN A 105 -4.50 10.54 -8.78
C ASN A 105 -4.93 9.58 -9.91
N ALA A 106 -4.02 9.22 -10.82
CA ALA A 106 -4.29 8.19 -11.83
C ALA A 106 -4.54 6.81 -11.19
N GLY A 107 -3.75 6.43 -10.18
CA GLY A 107 -3.96 5.20 -9.42
C GLY A 107 -5.33 5.15 -8.73
N ILE A 108 -5.74 6.24 -8.08
CA ILE A 108 -7.05 6.36 -7.45
C ILE A 108 -8.19 6.17 -8.47
N ARG A 109 -8.08 6.80 -9.65
CA ARG A 109 -9.07 6.62 -10.72
C ARG A 109 -9.12 5.17 -11.19
N MET A 110 -7.96 4.55 -11.40
CA MET A 110 -7.88 3.16 -11.84
C MET A 110 -8.53 2.20 -10.83
N GLY A 111 -8.19 2.35 -9.54
CA GLY A 111 -8.78 1.54 -8.47
C GLY A 111 -10.32 1.66 -8.43
N LYS A 112 -10.87 2.87 -8.61
CA LYS A 112 -12.33 3.08 -8.71
C LYS A 112 -12.92 2.36 -9.93
N VAL A 113 -12.27 2.46 -11.09
CA VAL A 113 -12.72 1.80 -12.33
C VAL A 113 -12.75 0.28 -12.15
N VAL A 114 -11.67 -0.31 -11.62
CA VAL A 114 -11.59 -1.76 -11.40
C VAL A 114 -12.67 -2.22 -10.42
N ARG A 115 -12.86 -1.54 -9.28
CA ARG A 115 -13.91 -1.88 -8.31
C ARG A 115 -15.33 -1.76 -8.88
N THR A 116 -15.55 -0.82 -9.80
CA THR A 116 -16.85 -0.61 -10.45
C THR A 116 -17.12 -1.65 -11.53
N ARG A 117 -16.11 -1.95 -12.35
CA ARG A 117 -16.24 -2.83 -13.53
C ARG A 117 -16.05 -4.30 -13.20
N THR A 118 -15.52 -4.63 -12.03
CA THR A 118 -15.28 -6.01 -11.60
C THR A 118 -16.05 -6.31 -10.33
N LYS A 119 -16.15 -7.59 -9.97
CA LYS A 119 -16.74 -8.01 -8.70
C LYS A 119 -15.76 -7.92 -7.52
N ILE A 120 -14.55 -7.39 -7.69
CA ILE A 120 -13.53 -7.36 -6.63
C ILE A 120 -13.95 -6.52 -5.42
N GLY A 121 -14.85 -5.54 -5.62
CA GLY A 121 -15.44 -4.76 -4.53
C GLY A 121 -16.66 -5.41 -3.87
N LYS A 122 -17.22 -6.48 -4.43
CA LYS A 122 -18.40 -7.18 -3.90
C LYS A 122 -17.94 -8.33 -2.99
N GLY A 123 -18.22 -8.20 -1.70
CA GLY A 123 -17.82 -9.21 -0.71
C GLY A 123 -16.35 -9.11 -0.31
N SER A 124 -15.73 -7.92 -0.38
CA SER A 124 -14.37 -7.72 0.13
C SER A 124 -14.33 -8.07 1.61
N VAL A 125 -13.83 -9.27 1.88
CA VAL A 125 -13.49 -9.72 3.22
C VAL A 125 -12.39 -8.75 3.68
N SER A 126 -12.54 -8.09 4.82
CA SER A 126 -11.43 -7.40 5.46
C SER A 126 -10.57 -8.42 6.20
N VAL A 127 -9.34 -8.06 6.58
CA VAL A 127 -8.54 -8.90 7.49
C VAL A 127 -9.35 -9.27 8.74
N SER A 128 -10.14 -8.34 9.26
CA SER A 128 -11.02 -8.56 10.42
C SER A 128 -12.13 -9.59 10.13
N SER A 129 -12.80 -9.51 8.97
CA SER A 129 -13.82 -10.51 8.65
C SER A 129 -13.22 -11.88 8.31
N ALA A 130 -12.02 -11.93 7.71
CA ALA A 130 -11.29 -13.18 7.50
C ALA A 130 -10.90 -13.82 8.85
N ALA A 131 -10.47 -13.01 9.82
CA ALA A 131 -10.19 -13.48 11.17
C ALA A 131 -11.45 -14.02 11.86
N VAL A 132 -12.61 -13.34 11.73
CA VAL A 132 -13.90 -13.82 12.27
C VAL A 132 -14.32 -15.13 11.60
N GLU A 133 -14.20 -15.25 10.28
CA GLU A 133 -14.55 -16.47 9.56
C GLU A 133 -13.67 -17.65 10.00
N LEU A 134 -12.36 -17.41 10.16
CA LEU A 134 -11.44 -18.40 10.70
C LEU A 134 -11.80 -18.81 12.15
N MET A 135 -12.20 -17.84 12.99
CA MET A 135 -12.66 -18.12 14.34
C MET A 135 -13.93 -18.97 14.36
N ILE A 136 -14.91 -18.67 13.50
CA ILE A 136 -16.15 -19.45 13.39
C ILE A 136 -15.82 -20.88 12.94
N GLN A 137 -14.95 -21.06 11.94
CA GLN A 137 -14.55 -22.39 11.48
C GLN A 137 -13.86 -23.20 12.59
N ARG A 138 -12.96 -22.59 13.37
CA ARG A 138 -12.29 -23.25 14.50
C ARG A 138 -13.24 -23.55 15.66
N ALA A 139 -14.12 -22.61 16.01
CA ALA A 139 -15.12 -22.81 17.07
C ALA A 139 -16.06 -23.99 16.74
N LEU A 140 -16.48 -24.13 15.48
CA LEU A 140 -17.28 -25.27 15.02
C LEU A 140 -16.51 -26.60 15.09
N GLN A 141 -15.20 -26.60 14.91
CA GLN A 141 -14.37 -27.80 15.08
C GLN A 141 -14.19 -28.17 16.56
N ASP A 142 -14.04 -27.20 17.45
CA ASP A 142 -13.93 -27.44 18.89
C ASP A 142 -15.25 -27.88 19.53
N LEU A 143 -16.39 -27.32 19.09
CA LEU A 143 -17.73 -27.77 19.51
C LEU A 143 -18.03 -29.22 19.11
N ARG A 144 -17.45 -29.73 18.02
CA ARG A 144 -17.56 -31.15 17.64
C ARG A 144 -16.74 -32.08 18.54
N LYS A 145 -15.70 -31.58 19.23
CA LYS A 145 -14.91 -32.37 20.19
C LYS A 145 -15.59 -32.52 21.55
N TYR A 146 -16.51 -31.63 21.89
CA TYR A 146 -17.29 -31.68 23.13
C TYR A 146 -18.78 -31.67 22.80
N PRO A 147 -19.36 -32.80 22.33
CA PRO A 147 -20.80 -32.90 22.17
C PRO A 147 -21.43 -32.61 23.54
N ALA A 148 -22.28 -31.58 23.59
CA ALA A 148 -23.02 -31.24 24.79
C ALA A 148 -23.75 -32.50 25.27
N LYS A 149 -23.40 -32.97 26.48
CA LYS A 149 -24.19 -33.95 27.21
C LYS A 149 -25.49 -33.24 27.59
N LEU A 150 -26.49 -33.36 26.73
CA LEU A 150 -27.90 -33.16 27.08
C LEU A 150 -28.41 -34.43 27.75
#